data_AF-A0A915AUU4-F1
#
_entry.id   AF-A0A915AUU4-F1
#
_cell.length_a   1.000
_cell.length_b   1.000
_cell.length_c   1.000
_cell.angle_alpha   90.00
_cell.angle_beta   90.00
_cell.angle_gamma   90.00
#
_symmetry.space_group_name_H-M   'P 1'
#
loop_
_entity.id
_entity.type
_entity.pdbx_description
1 polymer ?
#
loop_
_entity_poly.entity_id
_entity_poly.type
_entity_poly.pdbx_seq_one_letter_code
_entity_poly.pdbx_strand_id
1 'polypeptide(L)'
;MNEREKSCMVSVIKLSEDLSNRLLKEKRKRILKDFAETTSAHGCALVSKSSNLFKRSFWITAVCFAWMLCGYQIWVAIHKYFQYQTTVSVQIRHMTNITFPAVTICNLNPIRSSWLVKSEFSLTLLDELKKSAAMLNFTESQWEESMGSNRFADHITPEMRVIHKHLRLIYEKNVNLSEAGHSLNDMLLDCTFQSTKCTTNNFTRWEHGTYGNCYTMIVSNDQYSSFVGPLYGLSVMLYVADKEYLARHSQGAGFKVEVHPPEYVPFPEDKGFTISPGVMTSVGIKQMRISRMPLPYDGTDCGDLHGKTDPHGSWKNASLYYKRLAVTVFTS
;
A
#
# COMPACT_ATOMS: atom_id res chain seq x y z
N MET A 1 42.82 19.83 -87.52
CA MET A 1 41.42 19.87 -87.05
C MET A 1 41.01 21.33 -86.92
N ASN A 2 40.13 21.77 -87.81
CA ASN A 2 39.70 23.17 -87.95
C ASN A 2 38.89 23.59 -86.70
N GLU A 3 38.89 24.86 -86.28
CA GLU A 3 38.12 25.30 -85.08
C GLU A 3 36.63 24.96 -85.17
N ARG A 4 36.07 24.93 -86.40
CA ARG A 4 34.70 24.48 -86.67
C ARG A 4 34.46 23.00 -86.38
N GLU A 5 35.44 22.13 -86.59
CA GLU A 5 35.32 20.69 -86.33
C GLU A 5 35.32 20.41 -84.82
N LYS A 6 36.17 21.13 -84.05
CA LYS A 6 36.17 21.08 -82.58
C LYS A 6 34.83 21.54 -81.99
N SER A 7 34.28 22.65 -82.50
CA SER A 7 32.97 23.18 -82.09
C SER A 7 31.83 22.21 -82.41
N CYS A 8 31.87 21.55 -83.57
CA CYS A 8 30.90 20.53 -83.97
C CYS A 8 30.97 19.30 -83.04
N MET A 9 32.16 18.80 -82.73
CA MET A 9 32.34 17.62 -81.87
C MET A 9 31.85 17.86 -80.42
N VAL A 10 32.12 19.04 -79.85
CA VAL A 10 31.60 19.42 -78.51
C VAL A 10 30.07 19.51 -78.52
N SER A 11 29.49 20.01 -79.62
CA SER A 11 28.04 20.11 -79.79
C SER A 11 27.37 18.74 -79.86
N VAL A 12 27.98 17.77 -80.56
CA VAL A 12 27.48 16.39 -80.67
C VAL A 12 27.54 15.65 -79.33
N ILE A 13 28.62 15.81 -78.56
CA ILE A 13 28.74 15.21 -77.22
C ILE A 13 27.65 15.76 -76.29
N LYS A 14 27.44 17.09 -76.31
CA LYS A 14 26.40 17.74 -75.51
C LYS A 14 24.98 17.29 -75.89
N LEU A 15 24.74 17.06 -77.19
CA LEU A 15 23.46 16.51 -77.68
C LEU A 15 23.24 15.06 -77.22
N SER A 16 24.28 14.24 -77.21
CA SER A 16 24.25 12.85 -76.74
C SER A 16 23.98 12.77 -75.24
N GLU A 17 24.62 13.65 -74.45
CA GLU A 17 24.40 13.76 -73.01
C GLU A 17 22.98 14.26 -72.68
N ASP A 18 22.48 15.26 -73.42
CA ASP A 18 21.10 15.73 -73.29
C ASP A 18 20.07 14.66 -73.67
N LEU A 19 20.35 13.86 -74.71
CA LEU A 19 19.49 12.74 -75.10
C LEU A 19 19.48 11.64 -74.05
N SER A 20 20.65 11.29 -73.50
CA SER A 20 20.79 10.34 -72.39
C SER A 20 20.02 10.79 -71.14
N ASN A 21 20.15 12.07 -70.77
CA ASN A 21 19.42 12.67 -69.65
C ASN A 21 17.89 12.66 -69.87
N ARG A 22 17.42 12.91 -71.09
CA ARG A 22 16.00 12.80 -71.45
C ARG A 22 15.50 11.36 -71.34
N LEU A 23 16.26 10.39 -71.85
CA LEU A 23 15.92 8.97 -71.76
C LEU A 23 15.88 8.47 -70.31
N LEU A 24 16.84 8.88 -69.49
CA LEU A 24 16.85 8.59 -68.05
C LEU A 24 15.65 9.19 -67.32
N LYS A 25 15.25 10.42 -67.67
CA LYS A 25 14.07 11.08 -67.10
C LYS A 25 12.78 10.35 -67.46
N GLU A 26 12.62 9.94 -68.72
CA GLU A 26 11.46 9.15 -69.16
C GLU A 26 11.43 7.74 -68.55
N LYS A 27 12.58 7.07 -68.44
CA LYS A 27 12.70 5.78 -67.75
C LYS A 27 12.32 5.90 -66.27
N ARG A 28 12.79 6.92 -65.57
CA ARG A 28 12.44 7.20 -64.16
C ARG A 28 10.94 7.46 -63.97
N LYS A 29 10.33 8.27 -64.85
CA LYS A 29 8.88 8.53 -64.80
C LYS A 29 8.07 7.25 -64.97
N ARG A 30 8.47 6.36 -65.90
CA ARG A 30 7.79 5.08 -66.15
C ARG A 30 7.86 4.18 -64.91
N ILE A 31 9.06 4.02 -64.33
CA ILE A 31 9.27 3.22 -63.11
C ILE A 31 8.43 3.76 -61.93
N LEU A 32 8.42 5.08 -61.73
CA LEU A 32 7.63 5.70 -60.65
C LEU A 32 6.13 5.51 -60.85
N LYS A 33 5.66 5.56 -62.11
CA LYS A 33 4.25 5.34 -62.45
C LYS A 33 3.84 3.89 -62.20
N ASP A 34 4.64 2.94 -62.67
CA ASP A 34 4.39 1.51 -62.46
C ASP A 34 4.41 1.17 -60.97
N PHE A 35 5.34 1.74 -60.20
CA PHE A 35 5.40 1.59 -58.75
C PHE A 35 4.18 2.20 -58.04
N ALA A 36 3.77 3.41 -58.42
CA ALA A 36 2.60 4.08 -57.82
C ALA A 36 1.28 3.37 -58.14
N GLU A 37 1.19 2.62 -59.24
CA GLU A 37 0.00 1.84 -59.62
C GLU A 37 -0.03 0.43 -59.02
N THR A 38 1.15 -0.12 -58.68
CA THR A 38 1.29 -1.46 -58.08
C THR A 38 1.42 -1.45 -56.57
N THR A 39 1.70 -0.29 -55.95
CA THR A 39 1.79 -0.16 -54.50
C THR A 39 0.43 -0.33 -53.81
N SER A 40 0.44 -0.89 -52.60
CA SER A 40 -0.72 -0.98 -51.71
C SER A 40 -1.16 0.38 -51.15
N ALA A 41 -0.35 1.44 -51.32
CA ALA A 41 -0.72 2.80 -50.96
C ALA A 41 -1.77 3.35 -51.94
N HIS A 42 -3.05 3.10 -51.66
CA HIS A 42 -4.19 3.50 -52.50
C HIS A 42 -4.19 4.98 -52.90
N GLY A 43 -3.72 5.87 -52.02
CA GLY A 43 -3.58 7.29 -52.31
C GLY A 43 -2.57 7.60 -53.43
N CYS A 44 -1.47 6.86 -53.52
CA CYS A 44 -0.44 7.05 -54.56
C CYS A 44 -0.95 6.61 -55.94
N ALA A 45 -1.75 5.54 -56.00
CA ALA A 45 -2.39 5.08 -57.24
C ALA A 45 -3.42 6.10 -57.76
N LEU A 46 -4.19 6.73 -56.87
CA LEU A 46 -5.16 7.79 -57.21
C LEU A 46 -4.48 9.07 -57.71
N VAL A 47 -3.34 9.45 -57.12
CA VAL A 47 -2.50 10.57 -57.60
C VAL A 47 -1.93 10.27 -58.99
N SER A 48 -1.47 9.04 -59.25
CA SER A 48 -0.88 8.62 -60.53
C SER A 48 -1.90 8.59 -61.67
N LYS A 49 -3.13 8.12 -61.39
CA LYS A 49 -4.21 7.99 -62.38
C LYS A 49 -4.95 9.30 -62.68
N SER A 50 -4.73 10.35 -61.90
CA SER A 50 -5.45 11.63 -62.04
C SER A 50 -4.96 12.45 -63.24
N SER A 51 -5.88 12.75 -64.18
CA SER A 51 -5.59 13.51 -65.41
C SER A 51 -5.54 15.04 -65.22
N ASN A 52 -6.35 15.58 -64.32
CA ASN A 52 -6.48 17.04 -64.13
C ASN A 52 -5.56 17.53 -63.00
N LEU A 53 -4.94 18.71 -63.20
CA LEU A 53 -4.09 19.38 -62.20
C LEU A 53 -4.83 19.58 -60.86
N PHE A 54 -6.09 20.02 -60.90
CA PHE A 54 -6.90 20.23 -59.71
C PHE A 54 -7.16 18.92 -58.94
N LYS A 55 -7.56 17.86 -59.65
CA LYS A 55 -7.80 16.53 -59.06
C LYS A 55 -6.51 15.95 -58.48
N ARG A 56 -5.38 16.15 -59.17
CA ARG A 56 -4.07 15.69 -58.71
C ARG A 56 -3.62 16.44 -57.45
N SER A 57 -3.80 17.76 -57.41
CA SER A 57 -3.53 18.58 -56.22
C SER A 57 -4.39 18.13 -55.04
N PHE A 58 -5.68 17.88 -55.26
CA PHE A 58 -6.59 17.38 -54.23
C PHE A 58 -6.10 16.06 -53.62
N TRP A 59 -5.75 15.07 -54.44
CA TRP A 59 -5.26 13.77 -53.96
C TRP A 59 -3.91 13.88 -53.26
N ILE A 60 -3.01 14.75 -53.72
CA ILE A 60 -1.72 15.01 -53.04
C ILE A 60 -1.97 15.60 -51.64
N THR A 61 -2.80 16.64 -51.53
CA THR A 61 -3.13 17.24 -50.24
C THR A 61 -3.79 16.23 -49.29
N ALA A 62 -4.72 15.42 -49.79
CA ALA A 62 -5.37 14.38 -49.00
C ALA A 62 -4.38 13.31 -48.49
N VAL A 63 -3.44 12.87 -49.33
CA VAL A 63 -2.41 11.91 -48.94
C VAL A 63 -1.47 12.52 -47.90
N CYS A 64 -0.99 13.75 -48.10
CA CYS A 64 -0.14 14.43 -47.13
C CYS A 64 -0.84 14.62 -45.78
N PHE A 65 -2.11 15.03 -45.78
CA PHE A 65 -2.90 15.17 -44.56
C PHE A 65 -3.06 13.83 -43.83
N ALA A 66 -3.35 12.75 -44.55
CA ALA A 66 -3.45 11.40 -43.98
C ALA A 66 -2.13 10.94 -43.35
N TRP A 67 -0.98 11.22 -43.99
CA TRP A 67 0.35 10.93 -43.44
C TRP A 67 0.64 11.70 -42.15
N MET A 68 0.27 12.99 -42.09
CA MET A 68 0.43 13.80 -40.88
C MET A 68 -0.43 13.28 -39.72
N LEU A 69 -1.70 12.95 -39.97
CA LEU A 69 -2.57 12.36 -38.96
C LEU A 69 -2.03 11.01 -38.48
N CYS A 70 -1.56 10.16 -39.39
CA CYS A 70 -0.96 8.87 -39.05
C CYS A 70 0.29 9.05 -38.17
N GLY A 71 1.20 9.95 -38.53
CA GLY A 71 2.39 10.27 -37.73
C GLY A 71 2.03 10.78 -36.34
N TYR A 72 1.04 11.65 -36.23
CA TYR A 72 0.54 12.14 -34.93
C TYR A 72 -0.04 11.00 -34.07
N GLN A 73 -0.86 10.12 -34.64
CA GLN A 73 -1.42 8.98 -33.92
C GLN A 73 -0.34 8.00 -33.45
N ILE A 74 0.69 7.76 -34.26
CA ILE A 74 1.85 6.94 -33.86
C ILE A 74 2.60 7.60 -32.70
N TRP A 75 2.84 8.91 -32.76
CA TRP A 75 3.49 9.63 -31.66
C TRP A 75 2.68 9.53 -30.36
N VAL A 76 1.35 9.72 -30.41
CA VAL A 76 0.47 9.54 -29.25
C VAL A 76 0.54 8.11 -28.72
N ALA A 77 0.51 7.10 -29.59
CA ALA A 77 0.59 5.69 -29.19
C ALA A 77 1.92 5.35 -28.51
N ILE A 78 3.05 5.80 -29.06
CA ILE A 78 4.38 5.60 -28.48
C ILE A 78 4.49 6.31 -27.14
N HIS A 79 4.05 7.57 -27.06
CA HIS A 79 4.07 8.34 -25.81
C HIS A 79 3.23 7.65 -24.73
N LYS A 80 2.02 7.19 -25.09
CA LYS A 80 1.15 6.45 -24.16
C LYS A 80 1.75 5.12 -23.71
N TYR A 81 2.46 4.41 -24.60
CA TYR A 81 3.17 3.18 -24.24
C TYR A 81 4.27 3.43 -23.20
N PHE A 82 5.09 4.46 -23.38
CA PHE A 82 6.18 4.81 -22.46
C PHE A 82 5.72 5.55 -21.18
N GLN A 83 4.44 5.90 -21.06
CA GLN A 83 3.87 6.39 -19.81
C GLN A 83 3.59 5.27 -18.80
N TYR A 84 3.70 3.99 -19.20
CA TYR A 84 3.48 2.82 -18.33
C TYR A 84 2.21 2.91 -17.48
N GLN A 85 1.13 3.48 -18.02
CA GLN A 85 -0.13 3.63 -17.30
C GLN A 85 -0.77 2.26 -17.02
N THR A 86 -1.15 2.05 -15.77
CA THR A 86 -1.75 0.80 -15.30
C THR A 86 -3.27 0.98 -15.13
N THR A 87 -4.03 -0.10 -15.32
CA THR A 87 -5.47 -0.12 -15.01
C THR A 87 -5.73 -1.07 -13.85
N VAL A 88 -6.44 -0.60 -12.83
CA VAL A 88 -6.80 -1.42 -11.67
C VAL A 88 -7.98 -2.32 -12.06
N SER A 89 -7.81 -3.64 -11.92
CA SER A 89 -8.91 -4.59 -12.02
C SER A 89 -9.38 -4.99 -10.63
N VAL A 90 -10.66 -4.77 -10.34
CA VAL A 90 -11.28 -5.19 -9.08
C VAL A 90 -12.18 -6.38 -9.37
N GLN A 91 -11.81 -7.55 -8.87
CA GLN A 91 -12.64 -8.76 -8.93
C GLN A 91 -13.15 -9.10 -7.54
N ILE A 92 -14.46 -9.23 -7.38
CA ILE A 92 -15.07 -9.76 -6.15
C ILE A 92 -15.19 -11.27 -6.33
N ARG A 93 -14.45 -12.03 -5.53
CA ARG A 93 -14.54 -13.50 -5.52
C ARG A 93 -15.19 -13.97 -4.23
N HIS A 94 -16.24 -14.77 -4.37
CA HIS A 94 -16.88 -15.47 -3.25
C HIS A 94 -16.14 -16.77 -3.01
N MET A 95 -15.38 -16.84 -1.92
CA MET A 95 -14.67 -18.05 -1.52
C MET A 95 -15.48 -18.82 -0.49
N THR A 96 -15.62 -20.13 -0.72
CA THR A 96 -16.21 -21.05 0.26
C THR A 96 -15.34 -21.14 1.51
N ASN A 97 -14.01 -21.07 1.38
CA ASN A 97 -13.04 -21.24 2.45
C ASN A 97 -12.10 -20.03 2.51
N ILE A 98 -12.03 -19.37 3.67
CA ILE A 98 -11.10 -18.26 3.90
C ILE A 98 -10.37 -18.50 5.23
N THR A 99 -9.06 -18.27 5.23
CA THR A 99 -8.22 -18.31 6.42
C THR A 99 -8.65 -17.22 7.39
N PHE A 100 -8.88 -17.58 8.65
CA PHE A 100 -9.19 -16.60 9.68
C PHE A 100 -7.95 -15.74 9.96
N PRO A 101 -8.08 -14.40 10.05
CA PRO A 101 -6.95 -13.53 10.34
C PRO A 101 -6.44 -13.75 11.76
N ALA A 102 -5.19 -13.35 12.01
CA ALA A 102 -4.70 -13.25 13.36
C ALA A 102 -5.35 -12.05 14.06
N VAL A 103 -5.65 -12.23 15.35
CA VAL A 103 -6.23 -11.20 16.20
C VAL A 103 -5.32 -10.97 17.38
N THR A 104 -4.79 -9.75 17.47
CA THR A 104 -3.94 -9.29 18.56
C THR A 104 -4.75 -8.44 19.51
N ILE A 105 -4.60 -8.70 20.81
CA ILE A 105 -5.28 -8.01 21.90
C ILE A 105 -4.23 -7.57 22.91
N CYS A 106 -4.21 -6.28 23.23
CA CYS A 106 -3.35 -5.68 24.23
C CYS A 106 -4.19 -4.87 25.22
N ASN A 107 -3.85 -4.93 26.50
CA ASN A 107 -4.45 -4.06 27.51
C ASN A 107 -3.87 -2.64 27.37
N LEU A 108 -4.68 -1.59 27.50
CA LEU A 108 -4.17 -0.21 27.46
C LEU A 108 -3.29 0.16 28.66
N ASN A 109 -3.32 -0.66 29.71
CA ASN A 109 -2.44 -0.53 30.86
C ASN A 109 -1.24 -1.49 30.74
N PRO A 110 -0.01 -0.98 30.52
CA PRO A 110 1.17 -1.84 30.33
C PRO A 110 1.65 -2.55 31.60
N ILE A 111 1.42 -1.96 32.78
CA ILE A 111 1.89 -2.49 34.07
C ILE A 111 0.77 -2.46 35.11
N ARG A 112 0.58 -3.58 35.81
CA ARG A 112 -0.35 -3.67 36.94
C ARG A 112 0.13 -2.85 38.13
N SER A 113 -0.76 -2.02 38.68
CA SER A 113 -0.50 -1.23 39.89
C SER A 113 -0.04 -2.10 41.07
N SER A 114 -0.64 -3.28 41.27
CA SER A 114 -0.29 -4.18 42.36
C SER A 114 1.12 -4.78 42.24
N TRP A 115 1.61 -5.03 41.02
CA TRP A 115 2.98 -5.46 40.79
C TRP A 115 3.96 -4.32 41.08
N LEU A 116 3.62 -3.11 40.63
CA LEU A 116 4.42 -1.91 40.84
C LEU A 116 4.61 -1.58 42.33
N VAL A 117 3.54 -1.69 43.13
CA VAL A 117 3.58 -1.43 44.58
C VAL A 117 4.39 -2.49 45.34
N LYS A 118 4.41 -3.74 44.87
CA LYS A 118 5.17 -4.84 45.48
C LYS A 118 6.65 -4.82 45.09
N SER A 119 6.98 -4.27 43.93
CA SER A 119 8.36 -4.15 43.49
C SER A 119 9.14 -3.17 44.39
N GLU A 120 10.43 -3.43 44.59
CA GLU A 120 11.37 -2.59 45.38
C GLU A 120 11.42 -1.12 44.89
N PHE A 121 10.89 -0.89 43.69
CA PHE A 121 10.65 0.38 43.02
C PHE A 121 9.60 1.29 43.69
N SER A 122 8.74 0.74 44.56
CA SER A 122 7.68 1.47 45.26
C SER A 122 8.20 2.69 46.02
N LEU A 123 9.41 2.64 46.59
CA LEU A 123 9.96 3.77 47.37
C LEU A 123 10.39 4.97 46.50
N THR A 124 10.92 4.73 45.29
CA THR A 124 11.34 5.81 44.36
C THR A 124 10.16 6.34 43.57
N LEU A 125 9.20 5.48 43.22
CA LEU A 125 7.98 5.88 42.53
C LEU A 125 6.98 6.56 43.47
N LEU A 126 6.92 6.20 44.74
CA LEU A 126 6.14 6.95 45.73
C LEU A 126 6.73 8.35 45.95
N ASP A 127 8.04 8.53 45.85
CA ASP A 127 8.67 9.86 45.91
C ASP A 127 8.33 10.69 44.65
N GLU A 128 8.40 10.09 43.47
CA GLU A 128 7.96 10.70 42.19
C GLU A 128 6.44 10.95 42.12
N LEU A 129 5.62 10.05 42.65
CA LEU A 129 4.16 10.19 42.72
C LEU A 129 3.78 11.21 43.78
N LYS A 130 4.46 11.26 44.93
CA LYS A 130 4.32 12.36 45.92
C LYS A 130 4.73 13.70 45.32
N LYS A 131 5.77 13.76 44.49
CA LYS A 131 6.11 14.98 43.71
C LYS A 131 5.00 15.34 42.72
N SER A 132 4.39 14.37 42.04
CA SER A 132 3.24 14.62 41.14
C SER A 132 1.91 14.87 41.86
N ALA A 133 1.78 14.46 43.12
CA ALA A 133 0.65 14.76 44.00
C ALA A 133 0.85 16.11 44.69
N ALA A 134 2.10 16.54 44.95
CA ALA A 134 2.42 17.91 45.31
C ALA A 134 2.11 18.90 44.16
N MET A 135 2.10 18.42 42.91
CA MET A 135 1.60 19.14 41.73
C MET A 135 0.08 19.40 41.74
N LEU A 136 -0.70 18.72 42.60
CA LEU A 136 -2.12 19.04 42.83
C LEU A 136 -2.33 20.30 43.66
N ASN A 137 -1.27 20.79 44.35
CA ASN A 137 -1.29 22.00 45.18
C ASN A 137 -0.52 23.17 44.52
N PHE A 138 -0.23 23.08 43.23
CA PHE A 138 0.44 24.15 42.49
C PHE A 138 -0.54 25.27 42.13
N THR A 139 -0.12 26.51 42.37
CA THR A 139 -0.87 27.70 41.93
C THR A 139 -0.65 27.96 40.43
N GLU A 140 -1.62 28.61 39.77
CA GLU A 140 -1.63 28.87 38.32
C GLU A 140 -0.37 29.61 37.82
N SER A 141 0.23 30.47 38.65
CA SER A 141 1.49 31.15 38.34
C SER A 141 2.71 30.22 38.36
N GLN A 142 2.71 29.19 39.21
CA GLN A 142 3.78 28.20 39.27
C GLN A 142 3.71 27.19 38.10
N TRP A 143 2.51 27.02 37.52
CA TRP A 143 2.31 26.26 36.30
C TRP A 143 2.97 26.92 35.09
N GLU A 144 2.79 28.23 34.91
CA GLU A 144 3.39 28.97 33.78
C GLU A 144 4.93 28.95 33.82
N GLU A 145 5.52 29.12 35.01
CA GLU A 145 6.98 29.14 35.19
C GLU A 145 7.62 27.75 34.97
N SER A 146 6.95 26.70 35.46
CA SER A 146 7.35 25.31 35.25
C SER A 146 7.25 24.87 33.79
N MET A 147 6.24 25.36 33.06
CA MET A 147 6.05 25.04 31.64
C MET A 147 6.99 25.85 30.74
N GLY A 148 7.42 27.05 31.14
CA GLY A 148 8.37 27.87 30.40
C GLY A 148 9.83 27.39 30.46
N SER A 149 10.22 26.64 31.52
CA SER A 149 11.62 26.24 31.73
C SER A 149 12.05 24.98 30.96
N ASN A 150 11.11 24.14 30.51
CA ASN A 150 11.45 22.96 29.72
C ASN A 150 11.30 23.29 28.24
N ARG A 151 12.42 23.42 27.52
CA ARG A 151 12.42 23.42 26.05
C ARG A 151 11.88 22.07 25.56
N PHE A 152 10.57 22.01 25.40
CA PHE A 152 9.84 20.81 25.00
C PHE A 152 9.55 20.94 23.50
N ALA A 153 9.73 19.84 22.76
CA ALA A 153 9.37 19.83 21.34
C ALA A 153 7.86 20.11 21.22
N ASP A 154 7.49 21.18 20.49
CA ASP A 154 6.13 21.70 20.29
C ASP A 154 5.12 20.68 19.68
N HIS A 155 5.51 19.42 19.50
CA HIS A 155 4.77 18.40 18.74
C HIS A 155 4.19 17.28 19.62
N ILE A 156 4.48 17.26 20.92
CA ILE A 156 4.06 16.17 21.81
C ILE A 156 2.71 16.54 22.46
N THR A 157 1.64 15.86 22.04
CA THR A 157 0.31 15.98 22.65
C THR A 157 0.34 15.57 24.14
N PRO A 158 -0.58 16.08 24.98
CA PRO A 158 -0.65 15.72 26.40
C PRO A 158 -0.81 14.20 26.63
N GLU A 159 -1.44 13.49 25.70
CA GLU A 159 -1.59 12.03 25.70
C GLU A 159 -0.24 11.30 25.48
N MET A 160 0.60 11.80 24.56
CA MET A 160 1.94 11.26 24.30
C MET A 160 2.94 11.48 25.45
N ARG A 161 2.68 12.48 26.31
CA ARG A 161 3.49 12.76 27.52
C ARG A 161 3.36 11.66 28.57
N VAL A 162 2.16 11.10 28.72
CA VAL A 162 1.89 10.01 29.66
C VAL A 162 2.59 8.73 29.19
N ILE A 163 2.47 8.39 27.91
CA ILE A 163 3.10 7.24 27.26
C ILE A 163 4.63 7.28 27.41
N HIS A 164 5.25 8.42 27.14
CA HIS A 164 6.70 8.60 27.27
C HIS A 164 7.20 8.35 28.71
N LYS A 165 6.40 8.70 29.72
CA LYS A 165 6.77 8.46 31.12
C LYS A 165 6.76 6.96 31.46
N HIS A 166 5.85 6.16 30.90
CA HIS A 166 5.85 4.69 31.08
C HIS A 166 6.99 4.00 30.37
N LEU A 167 7.19 4.35 29.10
CA LEU A 167 8.30 3.83 28.31
C LEU A 167 9.62 4.10 29.02
N ARG A 168 9.83 5.31 29.54
CA ARG A 168 11.02 5.63 30.30
C ARG A 168 11.22 4.73 31.52
N LEU A 169 10.18 4.47 32.32
CA LEU A 169 10.28 3.59 33.50
C LEU A 169 10.56 2.13 33.11
N ILE A 170 9.93 1.63 32.05
CA ILE A 170 10.13 0.25 31.55
C ILE A 170 11.57 0.07 31.02
N TYR A 171 12.03 1.00 30.17
CA TYR A 171 13.32 0.91 29.51
C TYR A 171 14.50 1.26 30.42
N GLU A 172 14.39 2.27 31.30
CA GLU A 172 15.50 2.66 32.19
C GLU A 172 15.71 1.68 33.36
N LYS A 173 14.67 0.94 33.75
CA LYS A 173 14.73 0.02 34.91
C LYS A 173 14.72 -1.46 34.54
N ASN A 174 14.75 -1.79 33.25
CA ASN A 174 14.81 -3.17 32.73
C ASN A 174 13.74 -4.07 33.38
N VAL A 175 12.50 -3.57 33.43
CA VAL A 175 11.38 -4.26 34.05
C VAL A 175 11.00 -5.51 33.25
N ASN A 176 10.82 -6.65 33.92
CA ASN A 176 10.29 -7.86 33.30
C ASN A 176 8.79 -7.70 33.01
N LEU A 177 8.45 -7.31 31.78
CA LEU A 177 7.08 -7.07 31.33
C LEU A 177 6.20 -8.31 31.44
N SER A 178 6.76 -9.51 31.27
CA SER A 178 6.01 -10.77 31.42
C SER A 178 5.37 -10.92 32.80
N GLU A 179 5.99 -10.40 33.86
CA GLU A 179 5.46 -10.47 35.23
C GLU A 179 4.65 -9.21 35.60
N ALA A 180 5.14 -8.05 35.15
CA ALA A 180 4.55 -6.75 35.45
C ALA A 180 3.22 -6.50 34.73
N GLY A 181 3.12 -6.98 33.49
CA GLY A 181 1.94 -6.81 32.64
C GLY A 181 0.76 -7.69 33.05
N HIS A 182 -0.38 -7.45 32.41
CA HIS A 182 -1.58 -8.25 32.63
C HIS A 182 -1.43 -9.66 32.06
N SER A 183 -1.99 -10.64 32.77
CA SER A 183 -2.07 -12.03 32.33
C SER A 183 -3.38 -12.28 31.58
N LEU A 184 -3.34 -13.00 30.47
CA LEU A 184 -4.56 -13.38 29.74
C LEU A 184 -5.48 -14.28 30.58
N ASN A 185 -4.94 -15.08 31.50
CA ASN A 185 -5.76 -15.91 32.39
C ASN A 185 -6.68 -15.06 33.29
N ASP A 186 -6.25 -13.85 33.64
CA ASP A 186 -7.03 -12.93 34.48
C ASP A 186 -7.99 -12.07 33.65
N MET A 187 -7.60 -11.79 32.40
CA MET A 187 -8.38 -10.94 31.49
C MET A 187 -9.44 -11.73 30.71
N LEU A 188 -9.21 -12.98 30.32
CA LEU A 188 -10.12 -13.74 29.46
C LEU A 188 -11.22 -14.42 30.30
N LEU A 189 -12.42 -13.87 30.26
CA LEU A 189 -13.59 -14.42 30.97
C LEU A 189 -14.27 -15.54 30.17
N ASP A 190 -14.49 -15.31 28.87
CA ASP A 190 -15.08 -16.29 27.97
C ASP A 190 -14.48 -16.17 26.56
N CYS A 191 -14.39 -17.29 25.85
CA CYS A 191 -13.79 -17.36 24.52
C CYS A 191 -14.48 -18.43 23.69
N THR A 192 -15.01 -18.04 22.55
CA THR A 192 -15.53 -18.97 21.55
C THR A 192 -15.01 -18.64 20.16
N PHE A 193 -14.61 -19.67 19.43
CA PHE A 193 -14.19 -19.58 18.03
C PHE A 193 -14.87 -20.71 17.24
N GLN A 194 -15.55 -20.37 16.15
CA GLN A 194 -16.33 -21.35 15.36
C GLN A 194 -17.31 -22.16 16.21
N SER A 195 -17.97 -21.52 17.18
CA SER A 195 -18.87 -22.17 18.15
C SER A 195 -18.21 -23.21 19.07
N THR A 196 -16.88 -23.26 19.13
CA THR A 196 -16.11 -24.10 20.06
C THR A 196 -15.44 -23.22 21.11
N LYS A 197 -15.33 -23.72 22.36
CA LYS A 197 -14.65 -22.97 23.41
C LYS A 197 -13.15 -22.90 23.12
N CYS A 198 -12.60 -21.69 23.16
CA CYS A 198 -11.16 -21.45 23.15
C CYS A 198 -10.65 -21.19 24.56
N THR A 199 -9.35 -21.39 24.75
CA THR A 199 -8.67 -21.19 26.04
C THR A 199 -7.47 -20.27 25.86
N THR A 200 -6.85 -19.87 26.96
CA THR A 200 -5.65 -19.02 26.92
C THR A 200 -4.47 -19.68 26.20
N ASN A 201 -4.43 -21.02 26.11
CA ASN A 201 -3.43 -21.76 25.35
C ASN A 201 -3.51 -21.54 23.83
N ASN A 202 -4.64 -21.02 23.32
CA ASN A 202 -4.80 -20.67 21.91
C ASN A 202 -4.19 -19.30 21.55
N PHE A 203 -3.67 -18.58 22.54
CA PHE A 203 -3.07 -17.27 22.38
C PHE A 203 -1.58 -17.33 22.69
N THR A 204 -0.77 -16.70 21.85
CA THR A 204 0.67 -16.53 22.08
C THR A 204 0.92 -15.17 22.71
N ARG A 205 1.64 -15.15 23.83
CA ARG A 205 2.07 -13.92 24.50
C ARG A 205 3.31 -13.36 23.81
N TRP A 206 3.37 -12.05 23.68
CA TRP A 206 4.56 -11.31 23.30
C TRP A 206 4.57 -9.94 23.98
N GLU A 207 5.74 -9.30 24.01
CA GLU A 207 5.96 -8.05 24.73
C GLU A 207 5.98 -6.87 23.78
N HIS A 208 5.19 -5.84 24.10
CA HIS A 208 5.10 -4.60 23.35
C HIS A 208 5.61 -3.43 24.19
N GLY A 209 6.39 -2.53 23.58
CA GLY A 209 6.98 -1.40 24.30
C GLY A 209 5.93 -0.49 24.94
N THR A 210 4.82 -0.22 24.24
CA THR A 210 3.79 0.73 24.69
C THR A 210 2.69 0.09 25.53
N TYR A 211 2.35 -1.17 25.26
CA TYR A 211 1.17 -1.84 25.84
C TYR A 211 1.53 -3.00 26.79
N GLY A 212 2.81 -3.28 27.01
CA GLY A 212 3.25 -4.39 27.86
C GLY A 212 2.91 -5.74 27.24
N ASN A 213 2.23 -6.62 27.99
CA ASN A 213 1.86 -7.94 27.49
C ASN A 213 0.71 -7.86 26.47
N CYS A 214 0.98 -8.37 25.27
CA CYS A 214 0.01 -8.54 24.20
C CYS A 214 -0.17 -10.03 23.89
N TYR A 215 -1.36 -10.37 23.39
CA TYR A 215 -1.77 -11.74 23.11
C TYR A 215 -2.31 -11.85 21.69
N THR A 216 -1.77 -12.78 20.90
CA THR A 216 -2.23 -12.99 19.53
C THR A 216 -2.81 -14.40 19.38
N MET A 217 -4.03 -14.48 18.86
CA MET A 217 -4.61 -15.75 18.43
C MET A 217 -4.26 -15.98 16.96
N ILE A 218 -3.51 -17.04 16.69
CA ILE A 218 -3.21 -17.51 15.34
C ILE A 218 -3.95 -18.83 15.14
N VAL A 219 -4.82 -18.87 14.13
CA VAL A 219 -5.54 -20.08 13.73
C VAL A 219 -4.73 -20.78 12.65
N SER A 220 -4.51 -22.09 12.78
CA SER A 220 -3.75 -22.85 11.80
C SER A 220 -4.41 -22.82 10.42
N ASN A 221 -3.59 -22.83 9.36
CA ASN A 221 -4.05 -22.72 7.97
C ASN A 221 -4.99 -23.85 7.53
N ASP A 222 -5.07 -24.96 8.27
CA ASP A 222 -5.98 -26.07 7.99
C ASP A 222 -7.42 -25.80 8.45
N GLN A 223 -7.63 -24.81 9.33
CA GLN A 223 -8.95 -24.41 9.81
C GLN A 223 -9.51 -23.27 8.95
N TYR A 224 -9.92 -23.61 7.72
CA TYR A 224 -10.68 -22.68 6.88
C TYR A 224 -12.02 -22.35 7.52
N SER A 225 -12.32 -21.06 7.71
CA SER A 225 -13.66 -20.65 8.11
C SER A 225 -14.57 -20.77 6.90
N SER A 226 -15.43 -21.79 6.87
CA SER A 226 -16.42 -21.99 5.80
C SER A 226 -17.66 -21.11 5.99
N PHE A 227 -17.94 -20.68 7.22
CA PHE A 227 -19.16 -20.00 7.60
C PHE A 227 -18.94 -18.52 7.96
N VAL A 228 -19.97 -17.71 7.78
CA VAL A 228 -19.95 -16.24 7.90
C VAL A 228 -20.82 -15.83 9.08
N GLY A 229 -20.41 -14.80 9.81
CA GLY A 229 -21.19 -14.20 10.89
C GLY A 229 -20.63 -14.42 12.30
N PRO A 230 -21.25 -13.79 13.32
CA PRO A 230 -20.72 -13.74 14.69
C PRO A 230 -20.49 -15.10 15.35
N LEU A 231 -21.39 -16.07 15.11
CA LEU A 231 -21.33 -17.41 15.70
C LEU A 231 -20.12 -18.24 15.21
N TYR A 232 -19.64 -17.94 14.01
CA TYR A 232 -18.51 -18.62 13.37
C TYR A 232 -17.22 -17.80 13.42
N GLY A 233 -17.29 -16.61 14.02
CA GLY A 233 -16.16 -15.73 14.25
C GLY A 233 -15.45 -16.02 15.58
N LEU A 234 -14.60 -15.08 15.99
CA LEU A 234 -14.02 -15.05 17.33
C LEU A 234 -14.92 -14.19 18.21
N SER A 235 -15.38 -14.74 19.33
CA SER A 235 -16.10 -14.00 20.37
C SER A 235 -15.34 -14.14 21.68
N VAL A 236 -14.85 -13.02 22.20
CA VAL A 236 -14.10 -12.96 23.45
C VAL A 236 -14.78 -12.02 24.43
N MET A 237 -14.81 -12.41 25.70
CA MET A 237 -15.21 -11.56 26.80
C MET A 237 -14.00 -11.28 27.68
N LEU A 238 -13.66 -10.01 27.80
CA LEU A 238 -12.44 -9.56 28.45
C LEU A 238 -12.76 -8.69 29.67
N TYR A 239 -12.05 -8.94 30.77
CA TYR A 239 -12.04 -8.14 31.96
C TYR A 239 -10.88 -7.14 31.90
N VAL A 240 -11.18 -5.84 31.96
CA VAL A 240 -10.18 -4.77 31.81
C VAL A 240 -9.25 -4.66 33.02
N ALA A 241 -9.74 -5.03 34.22
CA ALA A 241 -9.07 -4.81 35.50
C ALA A 241 -8.70 -3.33 35.73
N ASP A 242 -9.69 -2.44 35.62
CA ASP A 242 -9.56 -0.98 35.80
C ASP A 242 -8.91 -0.56 37.12
N LYS A 243 -9.11 -1.31 38.22
CA LYS A 243 -8.45 -1.05 39.51
C LYS A 243 -6.93 -1.19 39.50
N GLU A 244 -6.39 -1.96 38.57
CA GLU A 244 -4.94 -2.13 38.36
C GLU A 244 -4.35 -0.99 37.53
N TYR A 245 -5.19 -0.08 37.01
CA TYR A 245 -4.74 1.06 36.23
C TYR A 245 -4.19 2.17 37.11
N LEU A 246 -3.16 2.82 36.60
CA LEU A 246 -2.58 4.00 37.20
C LEU A 246 -3.31 5.23 36.65
N ALA A 247 -4.04 5.95 37.51
CA ALA A 247 -4.99 7.02 37.15
C ALA A 247 -4.41 8.27 36.44
N ARG A 248 -3.09 8.34 36.20
CA ARG A 248 -2.41 9.45 35.50
C ARG A 248 -1.50 8.99 34.35
N HIS A 249 -1.65 7.72 34.00
CA HIS A 249 -0.57 6.92 33.47
C HIS A 249 -1.06 5.98 32.35
N SER A 250 -2.34 5.66 32.35
CA SER A 250 -3.03 5.02 31.23
C SER A 250 -3.70 6.09 30.36
N GLN A 251 -3.63 5.94 29.03
CA GLN A 251 -4.33 6.85 28.08
C GLN A 251 -5.86 6.78 28.23
N GLY A 252 -6.35 5.68 28.77
CA GLY A 252 -7.76 5.36 28.99
C GLY A 252 -7.89 3.90 29.38
N ALA A 253 -9.09 3.47 29.79
CA ALA A 253 -9.40 2.08 30.11
C ALA A 253 -9.89 1.33 28.87
N GLY A 254 -9.42 0.09 28.68
CA GLY A 254 -9.88 -0.78 27.59
C GLY A 254 -8.77 -1.60 26.96
N PHE A 255 -9.03 -2.03 25.72
CA PHE A 255 -8.13 -2.87 24.94
C PHE A 255 -7.80 -2.23 23.59
N LYS A 256 -6.54 -2.39 23.16
CA LYS A 256 -6.13 -2.14 21.78
C LYS A 256 -6.19 -3.47 21.03
N VAL A 257 -6.92 -3.52 19.93
CA VAL A 257 -7.13 -4.73 19.13
C VAL A 257 -6.70 -4.48 17.69
N GLU A 258 -5.93 -5.40 17.14
CA GLU A 258 -5.51 -5.38 15.73
C GLU A 258 -5.91 -6.70 15.06
N VAL A 259 -6.44 -6.58 13.85
CA VAL A 259 -6.73 -7.72 12.97
C VAL A 259 -5.74 -7.66 11.82
N HIS A 260 -4.91 -8.69 11.67
CA HIS A 260 -3.83 -8.71 10.68
C HIS A 260 -3.67 -10.09 10.02
N PRO A 261 -2.97 -10.18 8.87
CA PRO A 261 -2.60 -11.48 8.29
C PRO A 261 -1.70 -12.28 9.25
N PRO A 262 -1.85 -13.60 9.34
CA PRO A 262 -1.11 -14.43 10.31
C PRO A 262 0.41 -14.46 10.04
N GLU A 263 0.85 -14.13 8.83
CA GLU A 263 2.27 -14.06 8.47
C GLU A 263 2.94 -12.73 8.87
N TYR A 264 2.15 -11.74 9.29
CA TYR A 264 2.62 -10.39 9.58
C TYR A 264 2.76 -10.16 11.08
N VAL A 265 3.78 -9.36 11.46
CA VAL A 265 3.98 -8.92 12.84
C VAL A 265 2.99 -7.78 13.13
N PRO A 266 2.19 -7.84 14.21
CA PRO A 266 1.24 -6.79 14.56
C PRO A 266 1.96 -5.50 14.99
N PHE A 267 1.35 -4.35 14.65
CA PHE A 267 1.72 -3.01 15.12
C PHE A 267 0.47 -2.32 15.69
N PRO A 268 0.03 -2.70 16.90
CA PRO A 268 -1.25 -2.25 17.44
C PRO A 268 -1.33 -0.73 17.60
N GLU A 269 -0.20 -0.04 17.81
CA GLU A 269 -0.08 1.41 17.91
C GLU A 269 -0.55 2.13 16.64
N ASP A 270 -0.21 1.60 15.47
CA ASP A 270 -0.46 2.24 14.17
C ASP A 270 -1.76 1.73 13.52
N LYS A 271 -2.03 0.42 13.62
CA LYS A 271 -3.11 -0.25 12.88
C LYS A 271 -4.25 -0.75 13.77
N GLY A 272 -4.04 -0.77 15.09
CA GLY A 272 -5.04 -1.24 16.03
C GLY A 272 -6.15 -0.21 16.29
N PHE A 273 -7.35 -0.71 16.58
CA PHE A 273 -8.48 0.08 17.05
C PHE A 273 -8.70 -0.14 18.55
N THR A 274 -9.29 0.83 19.22
CA THR A 274 -9.50 0.80 20.67
C THR A 274 -10.91 0.34 21.00
N ILE A 275 -11.04 -0.53 22.00
CA ILE A 275 -12.32 -1.03 22.51
C ILE A 275 -12.46 -0.59 23.97
N SER A 276 -13.49 0.22 24.23
CA SER A 276 -13.81 0.71 25.57
C SER A 276 -14.46 -0.38 26.43
N PRO A 277 -14.28 -0.36 27.77
CA PRO A 277 -15.02 -1.20 28.72
C PRO A 277 -16.53 -0.96 28.68
N GLY A 278 -17.31 -1.95 29.12
CA GLY A 278 -18.75 -1.83 29.33
C GLY A 278 -19.60 -1.86 28.05
N VAL A 279 -18.98 -2.16 26.90
CA VAL A 279 -19.68 -2.28 25.62
C VAL A 279 -19.35 -3.59 24.91
N MET A 280 -20.30 -4.06 24.10
CA MET A 280 -20.11 -5.13 23.13
C MET A 280 -19.76 -4.53 21.78
N THR A 281 -18.56 -4.79 21.28
CA THR A 281 -18.09 -4.31 19.98
C THR A 281 -18.09 -5.46 18.98
N SER A 282 -18.86 -5.35 17.90
CA SER A 282 -18.86 -6.32 16.80
C SER A 282 -18.15 -5.75 15.58
N VAL A 283 -17.08 -6.41 15.15
CA VAL A 283 -16.18 -5.96 14.07
C VAL A 283 -16.34 -6.87 12.86
N GLY A 284 -16.95 -6.34 11.80
CA GLY A 284 -17.05 -7.03 10.51
C GLY A 284 -15.77 -6.89 9.69
N ILE A 285 -15.14 -8.00 9.35
CA ILE A 285 -13.86 -8.06 8.62
C ILE A 285 -14.11 -8.51 7.19
N LYS A 286 -13.43 -7.88 6.24
CA LYS A 286 -13.43 -8.25 4.82
C LYS A 286 -11.99 -8.39 4.33
N GLN A 287 -11.66 -9.54 3.73
CA GLN A 287 -10.31 -9.80 3.24
C GLN A 287 -10.07 -9.13 1.87
N MET A 288 -8.97 -8.38 1.76
CA MET A 288 -8.57 -7.74 0.51
C MET A 288 -7.17 -8.24 0.12
N ARG A 289 -7.00 -8.73 -1.12
CA ARG A 289 -5.69 -9.09 -1.65
C ARG A 289 -5.30 -8.10 -2.75
N ILE A 290 -4.25 -7.33 -2.50
CA ILE A 290 -3.72 -6.34 -3.43
C ILE A 290 -2.48 -6.96 -4.09
N SER A 291 -2.42 -6.93 -5.41
CA SER A 291 -1.24 -7.29 -6.20
C SER A 291 -0.87 -6.07 -7.05
N ARG A 292 0.43 -5.76 -7.09
CA ARG A 292 0.99 -4.64 -7.84
C ARG A 292 1.86 -5.18 -8.97
N MET A 293 1.96 -4.43 -10.06
CA MET A 293 2.87 -4.76 -11.16
C MET A 293 4.31 -4.38 -10.78
N PRO A 294 5.32 -5.11 -11.28
CA PRO A 294 6.73 -4.82 -11.04
C PRO A 294 7.20 -3.62 -11.88
N LEU A 295 8.44 -3.17 -11.67
CA LEU A 295 9.06 -2.09 -12.46
C LEU A 295 9.01 -2.46 -13.96
N PRO A 296 8.72 -1.53 -14.91
CA PRO A 296 8.71 -0.06 -14.87
C PRO A 296 7.35 0.61 -14.59
N TYR A 297 6.34 -0.15 -14.14
CA TYR A 297 5.02 0.41 -13.87
C TYR A 297 5.01 1.21 -12.56
N ASP A 298 4.21 2.28 -12.54
CA ASP A 298 4.05 3.14 -11.37
C ASP A 298 3.34 2.37 -10.23
N GLY A 299 3.94 2.33 -9.04
CA GLY A 299 3.48 1.52 -7.89
C GLY A 299 4.47 0.50 -7.33
N THR A 300 5.77 0.63 -7.63
CA THR A 300 6.83 -0.33 -7.33
C THR A 300 7.75 0.06 -6.17
N ASP A 301 7.36 1.05 -5.37
CA ASP A 301 8.18 1.54 -4.25
C ASP A 301 8.13 0.64 -2.99
N CYS A 302 7.58 -0.58 -3.12
CA CYS A 302 7.69 -1.60 -2.08
C CYS A 302 9.00 -2.37 -2.31
N GLY A 303 9.89 -2.34 -1.32
CA GLY A 303 11.18 -3.04 -1.32
C GLY A 303 11.02 -4.54 -1.48
N ASP A 304 10.89 -4.99 -2.73
CA ASP A 304 11.03 -6.37 -3.12
C ASP A 304 12.41 -6.84 -2.66
N LEU A 305 12.42 -7.56 -1.54
CA LEU A 305 13.57 -8.31 -1.07
C LEU A 305 13.99 -9.24 -2.21
N HIS A 306 15.03 -8.85 -2.93
CA HIS A 306 15.81 -9.73 -3.81
C HIS A 306 16.10 -11.03 -3.04
N GLY A 307 15.39 -12.13 -3.32
CA GLY A 307 15.78 -13.43 -2.77
C GLY A 307 14.73 -14.54 -2.61
N LYS A 308 13.43 -14.30 -2.76
CA LYS A 308 12.44 -15.40 -2.75
C LYS A 308 11.42 -15.24 -3.86
N THR A 309 11.77 -15.74 -5.04
CA THR A 309 10.77 -16.20 -6.00
C THR A 309 9.96 -17.30 -5.34
N ASP A 310 8.71 -17.02 -4.98
CA ASP A 310 7.72 -18.07 -4.74
C ASP A 310 7.72 -19.02 -5.95
N PRO A 311 7.86 -20.34 -5.77
CA PRO A 311 7.82 -21.32 -6.88
C PRO A 311 6.46 -21.37 -7.59
N HIS A 312 5.43 -20.75 -7.01
CA HIS A 312 4.11 -20.63 -7.60
C HIS A 312 3.97 -19.29 -8.34
N GLY A 313 4.70 -19.19 -9.44
CA GLY A 313 4.48 -18.19 -10.48
C GLY A 313 3.02 -18.20 -10.94
N SER A 314 2.26 -17.26 -10.43
CA SER A 314 0.99 -16.83 -11.00
C SER A 314 0.79 -15.39 -10.53
N TRP A 315 0.90 -14.46 -11.47
CA TRP A 315 0.45 -13.08 -11.30
C TRP A 315 -1.05 -13.13 -10.95
N LYS A 316 -1.37 -13.28 -9.66
CA LYS A 316 -2.75 -13.31 -9.19
C LYS A 316 -3.21 -11.87 -9.10
N ASN A 317 -3.96 -11.45 -10.11
CA ASN A 317 -4.77 -10.23 -10.15
C ASN A 317 -5.23 -9.81 -8.76
N ALA A 318 -5.11 -8.52 -8.44
CA ALA A 318 -5.70 -7.95 -7.24
C ALA A 318 -7.17 -8.37 -7.16
N SER A 319 -7.50 -9.14 -6.14
CA SER A 319 -8.80 -9.77 -5.99
C SER A 319 -9.29 -9.45 -4.58
N LEU A 320 -10.45 -8.83 -4.54
CA LEU A 320 -11.16 -8.58 -3.31
C LEU A 320 -11.94 -9.85 -2.99
N TYR A 321 -11.61 -10.50 -1.88
CA TYR A 321 -12.35 -11.69 -1.46
C TYR A 321 -13.50 -11.26 -0.55
N TYR A 322 -14.72 -11.67 -0.87
CA TYR A 322 -15.89 -11.28 -0.09
C TYR A 322 -16.28 -12.39 0.89
N LYS A 323 -15.92 -12.20 2.16
CA LYS A 323 -16.49 -12.91 3.30
C LYS A 323 -16.45 -12.00 4.52
N ARG A 324 -17.57 -11.89 5.24
CA ARG A 324 -17.68 -11.10 6.46
C ARG A 324 -17.32 -11.97 7.67
N LEU A 325 -16.07 -11.99 8.05
CA LEU A 325 -15.70 -12.56 9.35
C LEU A 325 -16.10 -11.57 10.44
N ALA A 326 -16.37 -12.06 11.65
CA ALA A 326 -16.73 -11.21 12.77
C ALA A 326 -15.77 -11.46 13.93
N VAL A 327 -15.25 -10.39 14.52
CA VAL A 327 -14.63 -10.43 15.83
C VAL A 327 -15.55 -9.67 16.76
N THR A 328 -16.09 -10.36 17.76
CA THR A 328 -16.93 -9.75 18.78
C THR A 328 -16.14 -9.69 20.06
N VAL A 329 -15.92 -8.49 20.57
CA VAL A 329 -15.24 -8.27 21.85
C VAL A 329 -16.26 -7.70 22.82
N PHE A 330 -16.53 -8.45 23.88
CA PHE A 330 -17.21 -7.98 25.07
C PHE A 330 -16.16 -7.52 26.06
N THR A 331 -16.40 -6.39 26.69
CA THR A 331 -15.53 -5.90 27.75
C THR A 331 -16.37 -5.63 28.99
N SER A 332 -15.99 -6.23 30.12
CA SER A 332 -16.66 -6.02 31.41
C SER A 332 -15.81 -5.17 32.34
#